data_AF-A0A4C1YX35-F1
#
_entry.id   AF-A0A4C1YX35-F1
#
_cell.length_a   1.000
_cell.length_b   1.000
_cell.length_c   1.000
_cell.angle_alpha   90.00
_cell.angle_beta   90.00
_cell.angle_gamma   90.00
#
_symmetry.space_group_name_H-M   'P 1'
#
loop_
_entity.id
_entity.type
_entity.pdbx_description
1 polymer ?
#
loop_
_entity_poly.entity_id
_entity_poly.type
_entity_poly.pdbx_seq_one_letter_code
_entity_poly.pdbx_strand_id
1 'polypeptide(L)'
;MDEGKKRCVAPSKQIPHDFAIFNACIRNCYFPAAGKEAVTIGIPEPGKPRDLPGSCRPISLLSVLGKLFEKTLKTRLSDHLTGKSLIINEQFGFRPNHSCPQQALRLVEYISEDFKVKRKTVAVFFDVAKAFDRV
;
A
#
# COMPACT_ATOMS: atom_id res chain seq x y z
N MET A 1 -22.92 9.06 -16.70
CA MET A 1 -22.76 7.63 -17.04
C MET A 1 -21.82 7.03 -16.04
N ASP A 2 -22.39 6.29 -15.10
CA ASP A 2 -21.73 5.75 -13.91
C ASP A 2 -21.19 4.37 -14.25
N GLU A 3 -19.87 4.24 -14.42
CA GLU A 3 -19.24 2.94 -14.67
C GLU A 3 -19.20 2.14 -13.37
N GLY A 4 -20.15 1.21 -13.25
CA GLY A 4 -20.29 0.29 -12.15
C GLY A 4 -18.99 -0.48 -11.87
N LYS A 5 -18.39 -0.19 -10.72
CA LYS A 5 -17.29 -0.96 -10.13
C LYS A 5 -17.75 -2.39 -9.88
N LYS A 6 -17.52 -3.29 -10.84
CA LYS A 6 -17.79 -4.73 -10.72
C LYS A 6 -16.95 -5.30 -9.58
N ARG A 7 -17.55 -5.39 -8.39
CA ARG A 7 -16.96 -6.08 -7.25
C ARG A 7 -17.05 -7.57 -7.54
N CYS A 8 -15.91 -8.23 -7.73
CA CYS A 8 -15.86 -9.69 -7.81
C CYS A 8 -16.31 -10.26 -6.45
N VAL A 9 -17.52 -10.81 -6.40
CA VAL A 9 -18.03 -11.53 -5.22
C VAL A 9 -17.77 -13.01 -5.46
N ALA A 10 -16.94 -13.63 -4.61
CA ALA A 10 -16.70 -15.06 -4.66
C ALA A 10 -17.99 -15.82 -4.26
N PRO A 11 -18.32 -16.95 -4.89
CA PRO A 11 -19.51 -17.73 -4.56
C PRO A 11 -19.48 -18.22 -3.10
N SER A 12 -20.64 -18.19 -2.43
CA SER A 12 -20.78 -18.31 -0.97
C SER A 12 -20.22 -19.59 -0.34
N LYS A 13 -20.10 -20.68 -1.11
CA LYS A 13 -19.54 -21.97 -0.65
C LYS A 13 -18.02 -22.08 -0.78
N GLN A 14 -17.37 -21.20 -1.53
CA GLN A 14 -15.92 -21.21 -1.77
C GLN A 14 -15.14 -20.55 -0.62
N ILE A 15 -15.76 -19.56 0.02
CA ILE A 15 -15.18 -18.71 1.07
C ILE A 15 -14.64 -19.50 2.29
N PRO A 16 -15.34 -20.54 2.81
CA PRO A 16 -14.85 -21.29 3.98
C PRO A 16 -13.62 -22.14 3.68
N HIS A 17 -13.54 -22.72 2.48
CA HIS A 17 -12.45 -23.60 2.07
C HIS A 17 -11.16 -22.81 1.86
N ASP A 18 -11.23 -21.68 1.16
CA ASP A 18 -10.08 -20.81 0.92
C ASP A 18 -9.51 -20.26 2.24
N PHE A 19 -10.37 -19.93 3.20
CA PHE A 19 -9.96 -19.48 4.53
C PHE A 19 -9.18 -20.55 5.31
N ALA A 20 -9.60 -21.82 5.24
CA ALA A 20 -8.89 -22.93 5.87
C ALA A 20 -7.48 -23.11 5.29
N ILE A 21 -7.36 -23.06 3.95
CA ILE A 21 -6.08 -23.14 3.25
C ILE A 21 -5.17 -21.98 3.66
N PHE A 22 -5.67 -20.74 3.65
CA PHE A 22 -4.87 -19.57 4.01
C PHE A 22 -4.37 -19.64 5.45
N ASN A 23 -5.19 -20.11 6.39
CA ASN A 23 -4.76 -20.32 7.77
C ASN A 23 -3.69 -21.40 7.89
N ALA A 24 -3.82 -22.51 7.15
CA ALA A 24 -2.79 -23.53 7.11
C ALA A 24 -1.47 -22.98 6.54
N CYS A 25 -1.53 -22.21 5.45
CA CYS A 25 -0.37 -21.56 4.86
C CYS A 25 0.34 -20.64 5.87
N ILE A 26 -0.40 -19.77 6.55
CA ILE A 26 0.15 -18.82 7.54
C ILE A 26 0.77 -19.55 8.73
N ARG A 27 0.10 -20.58 9.27
CA ARG A 27 0.63 -21.36 10.41
C ARG A 27 1.93 -22.10 10.08
N ASN A 28 2.08 -22.52 8.83
CA ASN A 28 3.28 -23.21 8.35
C ASN A 28 4.31 -22.26 7.74
N CYS A 29 4.14 -20.93 7.86
CA CYS A 29 5.00 -19.92 7.23
C CYS A 29 5.21 -20.15 5.72
N TYR A 30 4.18 -20.68 5.06
CA TYR A 30 4.22 -21.05 3.65
C TYR A 30 3.44 -20.04 2.80
N PHE A 31 4.04 -19.60 1.69
CA PHE A 31 3.38 -18.76 0.71
C PHE A 31 3.14 -19.57 -0.58
N PRO A 32 1.87 -19.79 -1.01
CA PRO A 32 1.55 -20.60 -2.18
C PRO A 32 2.24 -20.12 -3.46
N ALA A 33 2.86 -21.04 -4.21
CA ALA A 33 3.56 -20.72 -5.46
C ALA A 33 2.64 -20.03 -6.50
N ALA A 34 1.40 -20.52 -6.68
CA ALA A 34 0.41 -19.92 -7.57
C ALA A 34 0.00 -18.49 -7.15
N GLY A 35 0.26 -18.09 -5.90
CA GLY A 35 0.07 -16.73 -5.42
C GLY A 35 1.26 -15.81 -5.71
N LYS A 36 2.40 -16.33 -6.17
CA LYS A 36 3.62 -15.56 -6.49
C LYS A 36 3.69 -15.17 -7.97
N GLU A 37 2.92 -15.85 -8.81
CA GLU A 37 2.84 -15.55 -10.24
C GLU A 37 1.93 -14.35 -10.50
N ALA A 38 2.40 -13.42 -11.33
CA ALA A 38 1.67 -12.22 -11.69
C ALA A 38 1.91 -11.85 -13.17
N VAL A 39 0.88 -11.31 -13.80
CA VAL A 39 1.01 -10.68 -15.12
C VAL A 39 1.43 -9.24 -14.93
N THR A 40 2.62 -8.87 -15.41
CA THR A 40 3.13 -7.50 -15.30
C THR A 40 2.72 -6.67 -16.50
N ILE A 41 2.03 -5.55 -16.24
CA ILE A 41 1.66 -4.56 -17.26
C ILE A 41 2.35 -3.22 -16.98
N GLY A 42 2.85 -2.54 -18.01
CA GLY A 42 3.45 -1.22 -17.86
C GLY A 42 2.39 -0.11 -17.98
N ILE A 43 2.27 0.74 -16.95
CA ILE A 43 1.45 1.95 -17.00
C ILE A 43 2.34 3.16 -17.30
N PRO A 44 2.10 3.91 -18.38
CA PRO A 44 2.87 5.12 -18.69
C PRO A 44 2.82 6.16 -17.57
N GLU A 45 3.97 6.74 -17.25
CA GLU A 45 4.05 7.86 -16.35
C GLU A 45 3.55 9.15 -17.02
N PRO A 46 2.74 9.97 -16.33
CA PRO A 46 2.32 11.27 -16.84
C PRO A 46 3.54 12.15 -17.17
N GLY A 47 3.55 12.75 -18.37
CA GLY A 47 4.59 13.68 -18.79
C GLY A 47 5.91 13.06 -19.26
N LYS A 48 6.01 11.73 -19.38
CA LYS A 48 7.18 11.05 -19.95
C LYS A 48 6.91 10.49 -21.36
N PRO A 49 7.91 10.48 -22.27
CA PRO A 49 7.76 9.92 -23.61
C PRO A 49 7.52 8.41 -23.54
N ARG A 50 6.58 7.90 -24.33
CA ARG A 50 6.13 6.49 -24.26
C ARG A 50 7.12 5.48 -24.83
N ASP A 51 8.11 5.96 -25.57
CA ASP A 51 9.03 5.14 -26.34
C ASP A 51 10.24 4.69 -25.50
N LEU A 52 10.36 5.16 -24.26
CA LEU A 52 11.46 4.80 -23.36
C LEU A 52 11.03 3.72 -22.36
N PRO A 53 11.77 2.61 -22.20
CA PRO A 53 11.39 1.56 -21.23
C PRO A 53 11.35 2.04 -19.77
N GLY A 54 12.02 3.16 -19.43
CA GLY A 54 11.98 3.79 -18.11
C GLY A 54 10.80 4.75 -17.87
N SER A 55 9.90 4.93 -18.84
CA SER A 55 8.75 5.85 -18.74
C SER A 55 7.49 5.18 -18.21
N CYS A 56 7.52 3.90 -17.89
CA CYS A 56 6.36 3.13 -17.45
C CYS A 56 6.59 2.56 -16.04
N ARG A 57 5.52 2.52 -15.24
CA ARG A 57 5.47 1.84 -13.94
C ARG A 57 4.96 0.42 -14.14
N PRO A 58 5.71 -0.63 -13.79
CA PRO A 58 5.19 -1.99 -13.83
C PRO A 58 4.13 -2.18 -12.74
N ILE A 59 3.01 -2.81 -13.10
CA ILE A 59 1.97 -3.27 -12.15
C ILE A 59 1.83 -4.78 -12.28
N SER A 60 2.00 -5.48 -11.17
CA SER A 60 1.82 -6.92 -11.06
C SER A 60 0.37 -7.28 -10.80
N LEU A 61 -0.29 -7.93 -11.76
CA LEU A 61 -1.65 -8.42 -11.65
C LEU A 61 -1.64 -9.87 -11.16
N LEU A 62 -1.86 -10.03 -9.86
CA LEU A 62 -2.01 -11.32 -9.20
C LEU A 62 -3.38 -11.95 -9.48
N SER A 63 -3.43 -13.28 -9.36
CA SER A 63 -4.69 -14.04 -9.35
C SER A 63 -5.63 -13.57 -8.23
N VAL A 64 -6.94 -13.82 -8.38
CA VAL A 64 -7.94 -13.43 -7.35
C VAL A 64 -7.61 -14.06 -5.99
N LEU A 65 -7.18 -15.32 -5.99
CA LEU A 65 -6.76 -16.03 -4.79
C LEU A 65 -5.49 -15.41 -4.18
N GLY A 66 -4.49 -15.05 -4.99
CA GLY A 66 -3.30 -14.35 -4.52
C GLY A 66 -3.64 -13.02 -3.84
N LYS A 67 -4.47 -12.19 -4.48
CA LYS A 67 -4.95 -10.91 -3.90
C LYS A 67 -5.72 -11.12 -2.60
N LEU A 68 -6.54 -12.17 -2.51
CA LEU A 68 -7.29 -12.47 -1.30
C LEU A 68 -6.35 -12.87 -0.16
N PHE A 69 -5.35 -13.71 -0.45
CA PHE A 69 -4.34 -14.13 0.53
C PHE A 69 -3.50 -12.95 1.02
N GLU A 70 -2.98 -12.11 0.11
CA GLU A 70 -2.26 -10.88 0.46
C GLU A 70 -3.11 -9.93 1.31
N LYS A 71 -4.40 -9.80 0.99
CA LYS A 71 -5.32 -8.99 1.79
C LYS A 71 -5.47 -9.56 3.21
N THR A 72 -5.61 -10.88 3.37
CA THR A 72 -5.66 -11.53 4.68
C THR A 72 -4.39 -11.29 5.48
N LEU A 73 -3.21 -11.44 4.85
CA LEU A 73 -1.92 -11.16 5.47
C LEU A 73 -1.80 -9.69 5.88
N LYS A 74 -2.12 -8.76 4.96
CA LYS A 74 -2.09 -7.32 5.22
C LYS A 74 -2.95 -6.95 6.42
N THR A 75 -4.19 -7.45 6.51
CA THR A 75 -5.08 -7.13 7.63
C THR A 75 -4.45 -7.59 8.95
N ARG A 76 -4.01 -8.86 9.04
CA ARG A 76 -3.40 -9.40 10.27
C ARG A 76 -2.14 -8.64 10.68
N LEU A 77 -1.29 -8.33 9.71
CA LEU A 77 -0.05 -7.59 9.96
C LEU A 77 -0.37 -6.15 10.41
N SER A 78 -1.30 -5.48 9.74
CA SER A 78 -1.73 -4.12 10.10
C SER A 78 -2.28 -4.05 11.53
N ASP A 79 -3.11 -5.03 11.91
CA ASP A 79 -3.68 -5.11 13.26
C ASP A 79 -2.57 -5.32 14.30
N HIS A 80 -1.59 -6.19 14.00
CA HIS A 80 -0.44 -6.41 14.88
C HIS A 80 0.43 -5.16 15.04
N LEU A 81 0.77 -4.50 13.94
CA LEU A 81 1.60 -3.29 13.93
C LEU A 81 0.91 -2.14 14.68
N THR A 82 -0.40 -1.99 14.49
CA THR A 82 -1.18 -0.93 15.14
C THR A 82 -1.40 -1.23 16.62
N GLY A 83 -1.77 -2.47 16.98
CA GLY A 83 -2.00 -2.87 18.36
C GLY A 83 -0.76 -2.79 19.25
N LYS A 84 0.44 -2.89 18.66
CA LYS A 84 1.73 -2.73 19.35
C LYS A 84 2.37 -1.34 19.18
N SER A 85 1.70 -0.40 18.50
CA SER A 85 2.24 0.95 18.22
C SER A 85 3.62 0.93 17.56
N LEU A 86 3.87 -0.02 16.65
CA LEU A 86 5.15 -0.17 15.96
C LEU A 86 5.35 0.83 14.81
N ILE A 87 4.27 1.48 14.36
CA ILE A 87 4.32 2.52 13.32
C ILE A 87 4.36 3.88 14.00
N ILE A 88 5.36 4.70 13.66
CA ILE A 88 5.51 6.07 14.15
C ILE A 88 4.29 6.94 13.81
N ASN A 89 3.99 7.90 14.68
CA ASN A 89 2.80 8.76 14.53
C ASN A 89 2.91 9.74 13.36
N GLU A 90 4.14 10.04 12.93
CA GLU A 90 4.46 10.92 11.81
C GLU A 90 4.26 10.24 10.44
N GLN A 91 4.11 8.90 10.40
CA GLN A 91 3.86 8.18 9.16
C GLN A 91 2.37 8.20 8.83
N PHE A 92 1.99 8.96 7.80
CA PHE A 92 0.60 9.06 7.35
C PHE A 92 0.31 8.18 6.13
N GLY A 93 1.34 7.85 5.34
CA GLY A 93 1.22 6.97 4.19
C GLY A 93 0.78 5.56 4.59
N PHE A 94 -0.17 5.01 3.84
CA PHE A 94 -0.69 3.65 4.00
C PHE A 94 -1.32 3.33 5.36
N ARG A 95 -1.65 4.33 6.19
CA ARG A 95 -2.34 4.14 7.47
C ARG A 95 -3.84 4.46 7.36
N PRO A 96 -4.70 3.71 8.06
CA PRO A 96 -6.11 4.09 8.20
C PRO A 96 -6.21 5.40 9.00
N ASN A 97 -7.29 6.17 8.76
CA ASN A 97 -7.60 7.42 9.45
C ASN A 97 -6.55 8.54 9.33
N HIS A 98 -5.64 8.44 8.36
CA HIS A 98 -4.66 9.47 8.01
C HIS A 98 -4.83 9.86 6.53
N SER A 99 -4.52 11.11 6.20
CA SER A 99 -4.66 11.64 4.86
C SER A 99 -3.55 12.63 4.51
N CYS A 100 -3.29 12.84 3.22
CA CYS A 100 -2.26 13.78 2.76
C CYS A 100 -2.49 15.21 3.27
N PRO A 101 -3.73 15.76 3.29
CA PRO A 101 -3.96 17.10 3.82
C PRO A 101 -3.67 17.21 5.31
N GLN A 102 -3.95 16.19 6.12
CA GLN A 102 -3.62 16.22 7.55
C GLN A 102 -2.10 16.27 7.79
N GLN A 103 -1.31 15.55 6.98
CA GLN A 103 0.15 15.63 7.06
C GLN A 103 0.67 17.02 6.69
N ALA A 104 0.09 17.64 5.66
CA ALA A 104 0.43 19.00 5.27
C ALA A 104 0.05 20.02 6.36
N LEU A 105 -1.14 19.88 6.96
CA LEU A 105 -1.58 20.72 8.06
C LEU A 105 -0.61 20.62 9.25
N ARG A 106 -0.21 19.41 9.65
CA ARG A 106 0.78 19.19 10.72
C ARG A 106 2.08 19.93 10.45
N LEU A 107 2.57 19.91 9.21
CA LEU A 107 3.79 20.63 8.83
C LEU A 107 3.61 22.15 8.95
N VAL A 108 2.47 22.67 8.49
CA VAL A 108 2.14 24.11 8.57
C VAL A 108 2.02 24.56 10.03
N GLU A 109 1.38 23.77 10.89
CA GLU A 109 1.28 24.01 12.32
C GLU A 109 2.67 24.06 12.96
N TYR A 110 3.53 23.08 12.66
CA TYR A 110 4.89 23.03 13.18
C TYR A 110 5.71 24.28 12.81
N ILE A 111 5.63 24.71 11.55
CA ILE A 111 6.29 25.94 11.07
C ILE A 111 5.71 27.17 11.76
N SER A 112 4.38 27.21 11.94
CA SER A 112 3.69 28.37 12.53
C SER A 112 4.01 28.53 14.02
N GLU A 113 4.11 27.44 14.78
CA GLU A 113 4.49 27.48 16.19
C GLU A 113 5.94 27.94 16.38
N ASP A 114 6.88 27.41 15.57
CA ASP A 114 8.27 27.85 15.60
C ASP A 114 8.43 29.34 15.21
N PHE A 115 7.62 29.80 14.25
CA PHE A 115 7.61 31.20 13.83
C PHE A 115 7.19 32.15 14.97
N LYS A 116 6.19 31.78 15.77
CA LYS A 116 5.73 32.58 16.93
C LYS A 116 6.84 32.81 17.96
N VAL A 117 7.73 31.83 18.14
CA VAL A 117 8.87 31.92 19.06
C VAL A 117 10.15 32.43 18.39
N LYS A 118 10.04 33.03 17.19
CA LYS A 118 11.15 33.59 16.40
C LYS A 118 12.26 32.58 16.07
N ARG A 119 11.92 31.29 15.96
CA ARG A 119 12.84 30.26 15.47
C ARG A 119 12.82 30.22 13.94
N LYS A 120 13.93 29.78 13.36
CA LYS A 120 14.04 29.51 11.93
C LYS A 120 13.85 28.01 11.71
N THR A 121 12.86 27.64 10.91
CA THR A 121 12.56 26.25 10.56
C THR A 121 13.06 25.96 9.15
N VAL A 122 13.74 24.83 8.96
CA VAL A 122 14.20 24.34 7.65
C VAL A 122 13.56 22.99 7.41
N ALA A 123 12.94 22.82 6.24
CA ALA A 123 12.36 21.55 5.81
C ALA A 123 13.29 20.86 4.80
N VAL A 124 13.51 19.56 4.98
CA VAL A 124 14.26 18.71 4.06
C VAL A 124 13.34 17.61 3.55
N PHE A 125 13.22 17.48 2.24
CA PHE A 125 12.36 16.50 1.59
C PHE A 125 13.21 15.43 0.92
N PHE A 126 12.85 14.16 1.14
CA PHE A 126 13.51 13.01 0.54
C PHE A 126 12.50 12.21 -0.26
N ASP A 127 12.94 11.69 -1.42
CA ASP A 127 12.19 10.76 -2.24
C ASP A 127 13.06 9.56 -2.61
N VAL A 128 12.47 8.37 -2.60
CA VAL A 128 13.17 7.12 -2.91
C VAL A 128 12.86 6.70 -4.33
N ALA A 129 13.85 6.84 -5.22
CA ALA A 129 13.70 6.44 -6.61
C ALA A 129 13.38 4.95 -6.75
N LYS A 130 12.27 4.63 -7.43
CA LYS A 130 11.80 3.25 -7.67
C LYS A 130 11.65 2.43 -6.38
N ALA A 131 11.02 3.01 -5.36
CA ALA A 131 10.90 2.42 -4.03
C ALA A 131 10.43 0.96 -4.02
N PHE A 132 9.45 0.58 -4.85
CA PHE A 132 8.93 -0.80 -4.90
C PHE A 132 9.83 -1.79 -5.64
N ASP A 133 10.61 -1.32 -6.63
CA ASP A 133 11.50 -2.19 -7.41
C ASP A 133 12.83 -2.47 -6.68
N ARG A 134 13.08 -1.79 -5.56
CA ARG A 134 14.34 -1.84 -4.79
C ARG A 134 14.18 -2.51 -3.42
N VAL A 135 13.08 -3.23 -3.19
CA VAL A 135 12.81 -4.02 -1.97
C VAL A 135 13.28 -5.46 -2.16
#